data_AF-A0A7C8NFQ9-F1
#
_entry.id   AF-A0A7C8NFQ9-F1
#
_cell.length_a   1.000
_cell.length_b   1.000
_cell.length_c   1.000
_cell.angle_alpha   90.00
_cell.angle_beta   90.00
_cell.angle_gamma   90.00
#
_symmetry.space_group_name_H-M   'P 1'
#
loop_
_entity.id
_entity.type
_entity.pdbx_description
1 polymer ?
#
loop_
_entity_poly.entity_id
_entity_poly.type
_entity_poly.pdbx_seq_one_letter_code
_entity_poly.pdbx_strand_id
1 'polypeptide(L)'
;MTTPRHYVVEHLDVELEAWSKLEYLTIATETRPQSSSNSSNNPNHKPTFHLTSLPRELFENLPEELKGHENLDATMEEVNRLDGLKAEEVCLLDPRAEKDMCPEDGEVFKWFVFGGILGW
;
A
#
# COMPACT_ATOMS: atom_id res chain seq x y z
N MET A 1 5.13 -18.84 -11.18
CA MET A 1 4.77 -18.26 -9.88
C MET A 1 4.56 -16.79 -10.11
N THR A 2 3.40 -16.23 -9.80
CA THR A 2 3.13 -14.79 -9.98
C THR A 2 3.83 -14.02 -8.86
N THR A 3 4.71 -13.09 -9.21
CA THR A 3 5.32 -12.17 -8.23
C THR A 3 4.20 -11.36 -7.55
N PRO A 4 4.20 -11.24 -6.20
CA PRO A 4 3.21 -10.42 -5.52
C PRO A 4 3.30 -8.96 -5.99
N ARG A 5 2.15 -8.30 -6.05
CA ARG A 5 2.05 -6.86 -6.34
C ARG A 5 1.90 -6.11 -5.04
N HIS A 6 2.58 -4.98 -4.93
CA HIS A 6 2.54 -4.09 -3.80
C HIS A 6 1.74 -2.85 -4.16
N TYR A 7 0.89 -2.42 -3.22
CA TYR A 7 0.06 -1.22 -3.35
C TYR A 7 0.50 -0.26 -2.25
N VAL A 8 0.81 0.97 -2.63
CA VAL A 8 1.35 1.98 -1.71
C VAL A 8 0.44 3.20 -1.73
N VAL A 9 -0.04 3.62 -0.58
CA VAL A 9 -0.72 4.90 -0.41
C VAL A 9 0.20 5.82 0.39
N GLU A 10 0.56 6.95 -0.21
CA GLU A 10 1.26 8.01 0.51
C GLU A 10 0.23 8.89 1.23
N HIS A 11 0.21 8.80 2.57
CA HIS A 11 -0.69 9.57 3.40
C HIS A 11 0.08 10.69 4.09
N LEU A 12 -0.10 11.91 3.62
CA LEU A 12 0.69 13.09 4.02
C LEU A 12 -0.04 14.00 5.02
N ASP A 13 -1.25 13.62 5.45
CA ASP A 13 -2.05 14.35 6.43
C ASP A 13 -1.85 13.78 7.84
N VAL A 14 -1.96 14.65 8.85
CA VAL A 14 -1.97 14.25 10.26
C VAL A 14 -3.33 13.68 10.67
N GLU A 15 -4.39 13.99 9.92
CA GLU A 15 -5.74 13.53 10.17
C GLU A 15 -6.07 12.24 9.40
N LEU A 16 -6.58 11.25 10.13
CA LEU A 16 -7.15 10.03 9.54
C LEU A 16 -8.64 9.96 9.83
N GLU A 17 -9.44 10.38 8.85
CA GLU A 17 -10.89 10.33 8.96
C GLU A 17 -11.43 8.89 8.97
N ALA A 18 -12.64 8.71 9.49
CA ALA A 18 -13.24 7.39 9.65
C ALA A 18 -13.43 6.67 8.31
N TRP A 19 -13.74 7.38 7.23
CA TRP A 19 -13.89 6.78 5.90
C TRP A 19 -12.53 6.33 5.33
N SER A 20 -11.47 7.15 5.48
CA SER A 20 -10.13 6.78 5.03
C SER A 20 -9.62 5.54 5.76
N LYS A 21 -9.90 5.43 7.07
CA LYS A 21 -9.61 4.21 7.84
C LYS A 21 -10.30 2.98 7.24
N LEU A 22 -11.59 3.09 6.91
CA LEU A 22 -12.35 1.99 6.32
C LEU A 22 -11.84 1.61 4.93
N GLU A 23 -11.45 2.59 4.12
CA GLU A 23 -10.82 2.34 2.82
C GLU A 23 -9.49 1.61 2.96
N TYR A 24 -8.60 2.05 3.86
CA TYR A 24 -7.31 1.40 4.06
C TYR A 24 -7.46 -0.04 4.55
N LEU A 25 -8.41 -0.32 5.45
CA LEU A 25 -8.75 -1.68 5.86
C LEU A 25 -9.26 -2.54 4.70
N THR A 26 -10.08 -1.94 3.82
CA THR A 26 -10.63 -2.62 2.65
C THR A 26 -9.52 -2.95 1.66
N ILE A 27 -8.65 -1.99 1.34
CA ILE A 27 -7.48 -2.19 0.47
C ILE A 27 -6.60 -3.29 1.05
N ALA A 28 -6.28 -3.24 2.34
CA ALA A 28 -5.45 -4.24 2.99
C ALA A 28 -6.04 -5.65 2.87
N THR A 29 -7.36 -5.77 2.98
CA THR A 29 -8.08 -7.05 2.86
C THR A 29 -8.09 -7.56 1.42
N GLU A 30 -8.43 -6.71 0.46
CA GLU A 30 -8.65 -7.10 -0.95
C GLU A 30 -7.34 -7.34 -1.71
N THR A 31 -6.26 -6.65 -1.34
CA THR A 31 -4.95 -6.79 -1.98
C THR A 31 -4.17 -8.00 -1.48
N ARG A 32 -4.69 -8.71 -0.47
CA ARG A 32 -4.06 -9.90 0.09
C ARG A 32 -3.89 -10.99 -1.00
N PRO A 33 -2.67 -11.49 -1.25
CA PRO A 33 -2.45 -12.53 -2.26
C PRO A 33 -3.26 -13.80 -1.98
N GLN A 34 -3.96 -14.35 -2.98
CA GLN A 34 -4.78 -15.57 -2.81
C GLN A 34 -3.99 -16.78 -2.30
N SER A 35 -2.67 -16.88 -2.56
CA SER A 35 -1.85 -17.96 -2.00
C SER A 35 -1.72 -17.90 -0.47
N SER A 36 -2.11 -16.79 0.15
CA SER A 36 -2.12 -16.61 1.60
C SER A 36 -3.49 -16.89 2.25
N SER A 37 -4.54 -17.18 1.48
CA SER A 37 -5.90 -17.37 2.00
C SER A 37 -6.14 -18.71 2.71
N ASN A 38 -5.26 -19.70 2.53
CA ASN A 38 -5.41 -21.05 3.07
C ASN A 38 -4.45 -21.40 4.22
N SER A 39 -3.63 -20.44 4.66
CA SER A 39 -2.77 -20.62 5.83
C SER A 39 -2.58 -19.27 6.51
N SER A 40 -3.47 -18.95 7.46
CA SER A 40 -3.34 -17.76 8.33
C SER A 40 -2.12 -17.84 9.28
N ASN A 41 -1.26 -18.86 9.10
CA ASN A 41 -0.10 -19.14 9.94
C ASN A 41 1.20 -19.24 9.11
N ASN A 42 1.27 -18.67 7.90
CA ASN A 42 2.55 -18.61 7.19
C ASN A 42 3.43 -17.52 7.83
N PRO A 43 4.50 -17.87 8.57
CA PRO A 43 5.35 -16.90 9.27
C PRO A 43 6.15 -16.02 8.30
N ASN A 44 6.16 -16.35 7.01
CA ASN A 44 6.87 -15.61 5.97
C ASN A 44 5.91 -14.74 5.11
N HIS A 45 4.65 -14.57 5.52
CA HIS A 45 3.75 -13.63 4.85
C HIS A 45 4.32 -12.21 5.00
N LYS A 46 4.59 -11.56 3.87
CA LYS A 46 4.95 -10.15 3.84
C LYS A 46 3.73 -9.33 3.43
N PRO A 47 3.44 -8.21 4.10
CA PRO A 47 2.37 -7.32 3.71
C PRO A 47 2.59 -6.81 2.28
N THR A 48 1.48 -6.65 1.57
CA THR A 48 1.48 -6.15 0.18
C THR A 48 0.84 -4.78 0.06
N PHE A 49 0.10 -4.33 1.08
CA PHE A 49 -0.36 -2.96 1.18
C PHE A 49 0.54 -2.17 2.13
N HIS A 50 0.95 -0.99 1.69
CA HIS A 50 1.85 -0.10 2.42
C HIS A 50 1.22 1.28 2.57
N LEU A 51 1.19 1.78 3.79
CA LEU A 51 0.81 3.16 4.11
C LEU A 51 2.09 3.90 4.49
N THR A 52 2.57 4.77 3.60
CA THR A 52 3.89 5.41 3.70
C THR A 52 3.79 6.89 3.94
N SER A 53 4.94 7.50 4.27
CA SER A 53 5.08 8.94 4.47
C SER A 53 4.17 9.50 5.57
N LEU A 54 3.76 8.65 6.52
CA LEU A 54 2.88 9.03 7.61
C LEU A 54 3.55 10.10 8.48
N PRO A 55 2.85 11.22 8.77
CA PRO A 55 3.31 12.15 9.79
C PRO A 55 3.48 11.46 11.14
N ARG A 56 4.46 11.90 11.92
CA ARG A 56 4.80 11.30 13.22
C ARG A 56 3.58 11.20 14.12
N GLU A 57 2.81 12.27 14.20
CA GLU A 57 1.64 12.39 15.06
C GLU A 57 0.59 11.31 14.74
N LEU A 58 0.35 11.08 13.45
CA LEU A 58 -0.57 10.05 13.00
C LEU A 58 0.02 8.65 13.20
N PHE A 59 1.29 8.43 12.89
CA PHE A 59 1.94 7.12 13.05
C PHE A 59 1.91 6.63 14.51
N GLU A 60 2.22 7.50 15.47
CA GLU A 60 2.19 7.17 16.90
C GLU A 60 0.75 6.84 17.37
N ASN A 61 -0.25 7.51 16.79
CA ASN A 61 -1.67 7.36 17.15
C ASN A 61 -2.48 6.52 16.15
N LEU A 62 -1.84 5.75 15.27
CA LEU A 62 -2.54 4.98 14.24
C LEU A 62 -3.53 4.00 14.90
N PRO A 63 -4.78 3.88 14.40
CA PRO A 63 -5.77 2.96 14.94
C PRO A 63 -5.26 1.51 14.99
N GLU A 64 -5.61 0.80 16.07
CA GLU A 64 -5.14 -0.58 16.31
C GLU A 64 -5.59 -1.55 15.20
N GLU A 65 -6.75 -1.29 14.58
CA GLU A 65 -7.23 -2.08 13.45
C GLU A 65 -6.30 -1.98 12.23
N LEU A 66 -5.65 -0.83 12.02
CA LEU A 66 -4.66 -0.67 10.96
C LEU A 66 -3.30 -1.23 11.40
N LYS A 67 -2.83 -0.88 12.61
CA LYS A 67 -1.54 -1.38 13.16
C LYS A 67 -1.47 -2.90 13.20
N GLY A 68 -2.58 -3.57 13.49
CA GLY A 68 -2.66 -5.02 13.63
C GLY A 68 -3.04 -5.80 12.37
N HIS A 69 -3.27 -5.12 11.24
CA HIS A 69 -3.74 -5.79 10.03
C HIS A 69 -2.60 -6.55 9.31
N GLU A 70 -2.75 -7.87 9.14
CA GLU A 70 -1.67 -8.77 8.67
C GLU A 70 -1.09 -8.47 7.27
N ASN A 71 -1.85 -7.76 6.43
CA ASN A 71 -1.43 -7.39 5.07
C ASN A 71 -1.10 -5.90 4.90
N LEU A 72 -1.09 -5.12 5.99
CA LEU A 72 -0.77 -3.70 5.98
C LEU A 72 0.57 -3.48 6.67
N ASP A 73 1.46 -2.74 6.02
CA ASP A 73 2.64 -2.15 6.66
C ASP A 73 2.46 -0.63 6.72
N ALA A 74 2.60 -0.04 7.90
CA ALA A 74 2.50 1.40 8.09
C ALA A 74 3.87 1.93 8.47
N THR A 75 4.31 3.02 7.83
CA THR A 75 5.63 3.59 8.09
C THR A 75 5.66 5.10 7.87
N MET A 76 6.56 5.76 8.60
CA MET A 76 6.90 7.17 8.38
C MET A 76 7.86 7.37 7.21
N GLU A 77 8.44 6.30 6.69
CA GLU A 77 9.40 6.36 5.59
C GLU A 77 8.73 6.71 4.26
N GLU A 78 9.43 7.45 3.42
CA GLU A 78 8.99 7.73 2.05
C GLU A 78 8.96 6.45 1.20
N VAL A 79 8.11 6.43 0.17
CA VAL A 79 7.96 5.28 -0.74
C VAL A 79 9.29 4.83 -1.37
N ASN A 80 10.20 5.76 -1.67
CA ASN A 80 11.50 5.46 -2.30
C ASN A 80 12.47 4.70 -1.35
N ARG A 81 12.14 4.56 -0.06
CA ARG A 81 12.95 3.87 0.96
C ARG A 81 12.41 2.47 1.30
N LEU A 82 11.32 2.04 0.66
CA LEU A 82 10.76 0.72 0.88
C LEU A 82 11.71 -0.38 0.41
N ASP A 83 11.87 -1.41 1.25
CA ASP A 83 12.73 -2.54 0.96
C ASP A 83 12.27 -3.31 -0.30
N GLY A 84 13.20 -3.51 -1.23
CA GLY A 84 12.95 -4.28 -2.46
C GLY A 84 12.24 -3.51 -3.57
N LEU A 85 11.94 -2.22 -3.37
CA LEU A 85 11.43 -1.35 -4.41
C LEU A 85 12.52 -1.03 -5.43
N LYS A 86 12.19 -1.18 -6.72
CA LYS A 86 13.03 -0.74 -7.85
C LYS A 86 12.26 0.24 -8.70
N ALA A 87 12.88 1.36 -9.05
CA ALA A 87 12.20 2.45 -9.76
C ALA A 87 11.58 1.99 -11.09
N GLU A 88 12.24 1.10 -11.82
CA GLU A 88 11.75 0.53 -13.08
C GLU A 88 10.52 -0.39 -12.94
N GLU A 89 10.21 -0.83 -11.71
CA GLU A 89 9.05 -1.69 -11.39
C GLU A 89 7.92 -0.89 -10.71
N VAL A 90 8.02 0.45 -10.65
CA VAL A 90 7.02 1.34 -10.03
C VAL A 90 6.10 1.95 -11.09
N CYS A 91 4.79 1.78 -10.87
CA CYS A 91 3.73 2.52 -11.53
C CYS A 91 3.20 3.58 -10.57
N LEU A 92 3.41 4.86 -10.88
CA LEU A 92 2.74 5.96 -10.21
C LEU A 92 1.39 6.19 -10.91
N LEU A 93 0.29 6.06 -10.17
CA LEU A 93 -1.03 6.40 -10.70
C LEU A 93 -1.16 7.93 -10.75
N ASP A 94 -1.08 8.48 -11.95
CA ASP A 94 -1.20 9.91 -12.22
C ASP A 94 -2.44 10.18 -13.10
N PRO A 95 -3.47 10.89 -12.61
CA PRO A 95 -4.63 11.30 -13.40
C PRO A 95 -4.28 12.16 -14.63
N ARG A 96 -3.06 12.70 -14.70
CA ARG A 96 -2.54 13.50 -15.82
C ARG A 96 -1.66 12.69 -16.77
N ALA A 97 -1.45 11.40 -16.53
CA ALA A 97 -0.73 10.53 -17.44
C ALA A 97 -1.44 10.47 -18.80
N GLU A 98 -0.68 10.51 -19.88
CA GLU A 98 -1.22 10.41 -21.25
C GLU A 98 -1.64 8.98 -21.61
N LYS A 99 -1.12 7.99 -20.88
CA LYS A 99 -1.35 6.56 -21.12
C LYS A 99 -2.13 5.97 -19.95
N ASP A 100 -3.25 5.32 -20.26
CA ASP A 100 -3.98 4.49 -19.31
C ASP A 100 -3.18 3.23 -18.95
N MET A 101 -3.40 2.72 -17.74
CA MET A 101 -2.91 1.39 -17.36
C MET A 101 -3.60 0.31 -18.18
N CYS A 102 -2.84 -0.67 -18.65
CA CYS A 102 -3.36 -1.83 -19.36
C CYS A 102 -2.89 -3.15 -18.73
N PRO A 103 -3.52 -4.30 -19.05
CA PRO A 103 -3.15 -5.59 -18.45
C PRO A 103 -1.67 -5.97 -18.63
N GLU A 104 -1.06 -5.58 -19.75
CA GLU A 104 0.35 -5.85 -20.07
C GLU A 104 1.31 -5.15 -19.10
N ASP A 105 0.91 -4.01 -18.52
CA ASP A 105 1.71 -3.27 -17.54
C ASP A 105 1.95 -4.11 -16.26
N GLY A 106 1.10 -5.12 -16.00
CA GLY A 106 1.26 -6.06 -14.88
C GLY A 106 2.48 -6.99 -15.00
N GLU A 107 3.07 -7.12 -16.19
CA GLU A 107 4.33 -7.86 -16.40
C GLU A 107 5.54 -7.05 -15.94
N VAL A 108 5.48 -5.73 -16.08
CA VAL A 108 6.55 -4.79 -15.74
C VAL A 108 6.44 -4.36 -14.27
N PHE A 109 5.32 -3.72 -13.91
CA PHE A 109 5.19 -3.09 -12.62
C PHE A 109 4.85 -4.08 -11.51
N LYS A 110 5.50 -3.90 -10.37
CA LYS A 110 5.28 -4.65 -9.13
C LYS A 110 4.80 -3.76 -7.99
N TRP A 111 5.00 -2.45 -8.11
CA TRP A 111 4.61 -1.45 -7.13
C TRP A 111 3.64 -0.46 -7.77
N PHE A 112 2.47 -0.27 -7.16
CA PHE A 112 1.45 0.68 -7.61
C PHE A 112 1.28 1.75 -6.53
N VAL A 113 1.70 2.97 -6.86
CA VAL A 113 1.77 4.08 -5.90
C VAL A 113 0.63 5.05 -6.15
N PHE A 114 -0.13 5.32 -5.09
CA PHE A 114 -1.18 6.32 -5.00
C PHE A 114 -0.64 7.48 -4.15
N GLY A 115 -0.09 8.48 -4.83
CA GLY A 115 0.59 9.60 -4.17
C GLY A 115 -0.36 10.67 -3.66
N GLY A 116 -0.05 11.24 -2.49
CA GLY A 116 -0.62 12.50 -2.01
C GLY A 116 -2.13 12.53 -1.95
N ILE A 117 -2.77 11.46 -1.44
CA ILE A 117 -4.21 11.50 -1.13
C ILE A 117 -4.36 12.42 0.08
N LEU A 118 -4.44 13.72 -0.18
CA LEU A 118 -4.96 14.69 0.76
C LEU A 118 -6.46 14.40 0.81
N GLY A 119 -6.96 14.01 1.98
CA GLY A 119 -8.39 14.05 2.20
C GLY A 119 -8.83 15.48 1.85
N TRP A 120 -9.73 15.58 0.87
CA TRP A 120 -10.48 16.77 0.43
C TRP A 120 -9.72 17.97 -0.19
#